data_AF-A0A8X6W6L7-F1
#
_entry.id   AF-A0A8X6W6L7-F1
#
_cell.length_a   1.000
_cell.length_b   1.000
_cell.length_c   1.000
_cell.angle_alpha   90.00
_cell.angle_beta   90.00
_cell.angle_gamma   90.00
#
_symmetry.space_group_name_H-M   'P 1'
#
loop_
_entity.id
_entity.type
_entity.pdbx_description
1 polymer ?
#
loop_
_entity_poly.entity_id
_entity_poly.type
_entity_poly.pdbx_seq_one_letter_code
_entity_poly.pdbx_strand_id
1 'polypeptide(L)'
;MYEDIVSKIKNVFEVVENKTNKFLGMEIEKCENGIYLSQCDYINSLLVKHNLENCKSVKTPIVKGEDKTLPSTNEFIDITMYQELIGELLYLANRTRPDISFEMSYLSQFNHNPEKRHYNLAKRVLRYLMGSKDKKLFYENEFVVF
;
A
#
# COMPACT_ATOMS: atom_id res chain seq x y z
N MET A 1 7.45 8.99 31.14
CA MET A 1 6.23 8.50 30.45
C MET A 1 6.45 7.19 29.70
N TYR A 2 7.28 7.12 28.65
CA TYR A 2 7.52 5.85 27.93
C TYR A 2 8.07 4.76 28.86
N GLU A 3 9.16 5.05 29.59
CA GLU A 3 9.78 4.07 30.48
C GLU A 3 8.86 3.61 31.61
N ASP A 4 8.01 4.51 32.13
CA ASP A 4 7.02 4.16 33.16
C ASP A 4 5.97 3.17 32.64
N ILE A 5 5.50 3.36 31.40
CA ILE A 5 4.55 2.46 30.76
C ILE A 5 5.19 1.10 30.52
N VAL A 6 6.39 1.07 29.94
CA VAL A 6 7.13 -0.18 29.69
C VAL A 6 7.36 -0.94 30.99
N SER A 7 7.72 -0.25 32.07
CA SER A 7 7.97 -0.85 33.38
C SER A 7 6.70 -1.48 33.97
N LYS A 8 5.54 -0.81 33.85
CA LYS A 8 4.26 -1.37 34.29
C LYS A 8 3.88 -2.63 33.51
N ILE A 9 4.13 -2.67 32.21
CA ILE A 9 3.82 -3.84 31.38
C ILE A 9 4.76 -5.00 31.71
N LYS A 10 6.07 -4.74 31.90
CA LYS A 10 7.07 -5.75 32.31
C LYS A 10 6.77 -6.42 33.64
N ASN A 11 6.06 -5.74 34.55
CA ASN A 11 5.64 -6.33 35.82
C ASN A 11 4.52 -7.38 35.68
N VAL A 12 3.81 -7.41 34.55
CA VAL A 12 2.70 -8.33 34.30
C VAL A 12 3.02 -9.33 33.18
N PHE A 13 3.83 -8.92 32.20
CA PHE A 13 4.14 -9.71 31.00
C PHE A 13 5.64 -9.75 30.74
N GLU A 14 6.11 -10.82 30.11
CA GLU A 14 7.45 -10.86 29.53
C GLU A 14 7.47 -9.94 28.30
N VAL A 15 8.26 -8.86 28.35
CA VAL A 15 8.32 -7.84 27.29
C VAL A 15 9.71 -7.79 26.68
N VAL A 16 9.78 -7.96 25.35
CA VAL A 16 10.98 -7.68 24.56
C VAL A 16 10.82 -6.33 23.87
N GLU A 17 11.72 -5.41 24.17
CA GLU A 17 11.79 -4.12 23.49
C GLU A 17 12.60 -4.23 22.20
N ASN A 18 11.91 -4.19 21.06
CA ASN A 18 12.55 -4.09 19.76
C ASN A 18 12.61 -2.63 19.31
N LYS A 19 13.83 -2.08 19.19
CA LYS A 19 14.11 -0.78 18.55
C LYS A 19 14.06 -0.89 17.02
N THR A 20 13.02 -1.52 16.49
CA THR A 20 12.87 -1.71 15.05
C THR A 20 12.29 -0.45 14.41
N ASN A 21 12.88 -0.04 13.28
CA ASN A 21 12.32 0.98 12.39
C ASN A 21 11.26 0.37 11.45
N LYS A 22 10.74 -0.82 11.76
CA LYS A 22 9.72 -1.52 10.98
C LYS A 22 8.63 -2.12 11.85
N PHE A 23 7.37 -1.88 11.50
CA PHE A 23 6.19 -2.46 12.17
C PHE A 23 5.13 -2.84 11.14
N LEU A 24 4.70 -4.11 11.15
CA LEU A 24 3.75 -4.66 10.16
C LEU A 24 4.14 -4.37 8.70
N GLY A 25 5.44 -4.36 8.39
CA GLY A 25 5.92 -4.05 7.04
C GLY A 25 5.88 -2.55 6.66
N MET A 26 5.48 -1.66 7.58
CA MET A 26 5.72 -0.22 7.47
C MET A 26 7.12 0.10 8.00
N GLU A 27 7.86 0.89 7.25
CA GLU A 27 9.12 1.51 7.65
C GLU A 27 8.82 2.85 8.33
N ILE A 28 9.47 3.08 9.48
CA ILE A 28 9.29 4.24 10.33
C ILE A 28 10.65 4.94 10.47
N GLU A 29 10.72 6.16 9.98
CA GLU A 29 11.90 7.02 10.12
C GLU A 29 11.54 8.23 10.98
N LYS A 30 12.15 8.33 12.15
CA LYS A 30 11.94 9.46 13.08
C LYS A 30 12.89 10.59 12.73
N CYS A 31 12.38 11.82 12.75
CA CYS A 31 13.16 13.04 12.61
C CYS A 31 12.77 14.06 13.68
N GLU A 32 13.47 15.19 13.76
CA GLU A 32 13.24 16.19 14.82
C GLU A 32 11.80 16.73 14.83
N ASN A 33 11.19 16.87 13.64
CA ASN A 33 9.88 17.52 13.48
C ASN A 33 8.71 16.55 13.30
N GLY A 34 8.96 15.23 13.31
CA GLY A 34 7.90 14.26 13.03
C GLY A 34 8.39 12.85 12.68
N ILE A 35 7.52 12.09 12.04
CA ILE A 35 7.81 10.74 11.55
C ILE A 35 7.50 10.61 10.06
N TYR A 36 8.36 9.92 9.33
CA TYR A 36 8.09 9.43 8.00
C TYR A 36 7.64 7.97 8.04
N LEU A 37 6.55 7.66 7.34
CA LEU A 37 6.06 6.31 7.13
C LEU A 37 6.18 5.92 5.66
N SER A 38 6.79 4.77 5.38
CA SER A 38 6.92 4.21 4.04
C SER A 38 6.73 2.69 4.02
N GLN A 39 6.62 2.13 2.82
CA GLN A 39 6.50 0.68 2.59
C GLN A 39 7.31 0.30 1.34
N CYS A 40 8.52 0.85 1.17
CA CYS A 40 9.30 0.67 -0.06
C CYS A 40 9.66 -0.80 -0.28
N ASP A 41 10.08 -1.51 0.79
CA ASP A 41 10.39 -2.93 0.71
C ASP A 41 9.17 -3.78 0.35
N TYR A 42 8.00 -3.42 0.86
CA TYR A 42 6.75 -4.10 0.52
C TYR A 42 6.35 -3.84 -0.93
N ILE A 43 6.48 -2.61 -1.43
CA ILE A 43 6.25 -2.32 -2.85
C ILE A 43 7.20 -3.14 -3.73
N ASN A 44 8.49 -3.21 -3.39
CA ASN A 44 9.47 -4.01 -4.14
C ASN A 44 9.11 -5.50 -4.14
N SER A 45 8.65 -6.05 -3.00
CA SER A 45 8.25 -7.46 -2.94
C SER A 45 7.01 -7.76 -3.78
N LEU A 46 6.02 -6.85 -3.82
CA LEU A 46 4.87 -6.95 -4.70
C LEU A 46 5.27 -6.89 -6.18
N LEU A 47 6.20 -6.01 -6.53
CA LEU A 47 6.69 -5.91 -7.91
C LEU A 47 7.34 -7.21 -8.36
N VAL A 48 8.19 -7.82 -7.53
CA VAL A 48 8.78 -9.14 -7.83
C VAL A 48 7.70 -10.21 -7.94
N LYS A 49 6.77 -10.28 -6.97
CA LYS A 49 5.69 -11.27 -6.94
C LYS A 49 4.84 -11.26 -8.21
N HIS A 50 4.57 -10.06 -8.76
CA HIS A 50 3.75 -9.88 -9.95
C HIS A 50 4.56 -9.77 -11.26
N ASN A 51 5.87 -10.05 -11.23
CA ASN A 51 6.80 -9.97 -12.37
C ASN A 51 6.86 -8.58 -13.01
N LEU A 52 6.99 -7.55 -12.19
CA LEU A 52 6.99 -6.13 -12.54
C LEU A 52 8.21 -5.36 -12.01
N GLU A 53 9.21 -6.04 -11.45
CA GLU A 53 10.42 -5.43 -10.90
C GLU A 53 11.26 -4.67 -11.94
N ASN A 54 11.14 -5.04 -13.22
CA ASN A 54 11.79 -4.38 -14.35
C ASN A 54 10.81 -3.62 -15.27
N CYS A 55 9.59 -3.35 -14.79
CA CYS A 55 8.57 -2.71 -15.62
C CYS A 55 8.85 -1.21 -15.85
N LYS A 56 8.39 -0.69 -17.00
CA LYS A 56 8.34 0.76 -17.20
C LYS A 56 7.25 1.37 -16.33
N SER A 57 7.63 2.29 -15.45
CA SER A 57 6.71 3.00 -14.59
C SER A 57 5.74 3.89 -15.39
N VAL A 58 4.62 4.23 -14.77
CA VAL A 58 3.63 5.17 -15.32
C VAL A 58 3.46 6.35 -14.37
N LYS A 59 3.12 7.53 -14.91
CA LYS A 59 3.00 8.77 -14.11
C LYS A 59 1.72 8.84 -13.29
N THR A 60 0.67 8.13 -13.71
CA THR A 60 -0.64 8.12 -13.05
C THR A 60 -1.13 6.68 -12.83
N PRO A 61 -1.78 6.41 -11.68
CA PRO A 61 -2.31 5.08 -11.36
C PRO A 61 -3.42 4.65 -12.34
N ILE A 62 -4.54 5.37 -12.40
CA ILE A 62 -5.59 5.22 -13.42
C ILE A 62 -5.99 6.60 -13.95
N VAL A 63 -6.20 6.74 -15.27
CA VAL A 63 -6.72 7.99 -15.84
C VAL A 63 -8.24 8.02 -15.70
N LYS A 64 -8.79 9.12 -15.19
CA LYS A 64 -10.25 9.30 -15.06
C LYS A 64 -10.93 9.13 -16.43
N GLY A 65 -11.83 8.15 -16.55
CA GLY A 65 -12.53 7.80 -17.79
C GLY A 65 -11.86 6.73 -18.65
N GLU A 66 -10.65 6.27 -18.29
CA GLU A 66 -9.97 5.14 -18.97
C GLU A 66 -10.80 3.85 -18.87
N ASP A 67 -11.53 3.68 -17.78
CA ASP A 67 -12.47 2.58 -17.56
C ASP A 67 -13.64 2.54 -18.54
N LYS A 68 -14.18 3.71 -18.92
CA LYS A 68 -15.28 3.83 -19.88
C LYS A 68 -14.83 3.57 -21.31
N THR A 69 -13.53 3.76 -21.58
CA THR A 69 -12.92 3.50 -22.89
C THR A 69 -12.42 2.07 -23.05
N LEU A 70 -12.33 1.31 -21.96
CA LEU A 70 -11.91 -0.09 -21.99
C LEU A 70 -13.13 -0.96 -22.31
N PRO A 71 -13.27 -1.47 -23.56
CA PRO A 71 -14.36 -2.38 -23.88
C PRO A 71 -14.30 -3.62 -22.98
N SER A 72 -15.46 -4.24 -22.74
CA SER A 72 -15.50 -5.54 -22.09
C SER A 72 -14.57 -6.49 -22.80
N THR A 73 -13.71 -7.16 -22.05
CA THR A 73 -12.83 -8.19 -22.62
C THR A 73 -13.58 -9.50 -22.80
N ASN A 74 -14.67 -9.71 -22.04
CA ASN A 74 -15.33 -11.01 -21.86
C ASN A 74 -14.37 -12.16 -21.48
N GLU A 75 -13.16 -11.81 -21.05
CA GLU A 75 -12.13 -12.73 -20.56
C GLU A 75 -12.08 -12.57 -19.04
N PHE A 76 -12.58 -13.58 -18.33
CA PHE A 76 -12.51 -13.62 -16.88
C PHE A 76 -11.15 -14.09 -16.40
N ILE A 77 -10.74 -13.60 -15.24
CA ILE A 77 -9.53 -14.05 -14.55
C ILE A 77 -9.90 -14.83 -13.30
N ASP A 78 -8.96 -15.63 -12.81
CA ASP A 78 -9.08 -16.29 -11.52
C ASP A 78 -9.39 -15.27 -10.41
N ILE A 79 -10.50 -15.49 -9.71
CA ILE A 79 -11.01 -14.60 -8.66
C ILE A 79 -9.99 -14.48 -7.52
N THR A 80 -9.33 -15.57 -7.16
CA THR A 80 -8.35 -15.61 -6.07
C THR A 80 -7.15 -14.74 -6.42
N MET A 81 -6.60 -14.88 -7.62
CA MET A 81 -5.49 -14.05 -8.10
C MET A 81 -5.83 -12.56 -8.12
N TYR A 82 -7.06 -12.22 -8.49
CA TYR A 82 -7.52 -10.83 -8.47
C TYR A 82 -7.65 -10.30 -7.05
N GLN A 83 -8.37 -11.01 -6.17
CA GLN A 83 -8.61 -10.60 -4.79
C GLN A 83 -7.30 -10.49 -3.98
N GLU A 84 -6.34 -11.38 -4.24
CA GLU A 84 -5.01 -11.32 -3.65
C GLU A 84 -4.31 -10.00 -4.00
N LEU A 85 -4.25 -9.64 -5.28
CA LEU A 85 -3.64 -8.38 -5.72
C LEU A 85 -4.37 -7.16 -5.15
N ILE A 86 -5.70 -7.17 -5.13
CA ILE A 86 -6.49 -6.08 -4.55
C ILE A 86 -6.23 -5.95 -3.04
N GLY A 87 -6.13 -7.06 -2.30
CA GLY A 87 -5.80 -7.06 -0.87
C GLY A 87 -4.42 -6.48 -0.57
N GLU A 88 -3.42 -6.84 -1.37
CA GLU A 88 -2.05 -6.31 -1.27
C GLU A 88 -2.01 -4.80 -1.51
N LEU A 89 -2.70 -4.32 -2.54
CA LEU A 89 -2.75 -2.90 -2.87
C LEU A 89 -3.62 -2.11 -1.88
N LEU A 90 -4.69 -2.69 -1.34
CA LEU A 90 -5.49 -2.10 -0.24
C LEU A 90 -4.65 -1.90 1.01
N TYR A 91 -3.74 -2.83 1.31
CA TYR A 91 -2.83 -2.68 2.44
C TYR A 91 -1.95 -1.43 2.28
N LEU A 92 -1.37 -1.22 1.09
CA LEU A 92 -0.62 -0.01 0.78
C LEU A 92 -1.47 1.25 0.92
N ALA A 93 -2.67 1.24 0.31
CA ALA A 93 -3.58 2.38 0.29
C ALA A 93 -3.96 2.86 1.70
N ASN A 94 -4.27 1.91 2.59
CA ASN A 94 -4.72 2.18 3.95
C ASN A 94 -3.59 2.57 4.91
N ARG A 95 -2.32 2.31 4.56
CA ARG A 95 -1.18 2.50 5.46
C ARG A 95 -0.30 3.68 5.06
N THR A 96 0.22 3.68 3.84
CA THR A 96 1.24 4.67 3.43
C THR A 96 1.02 5.30 2.06
N ARG A 97 0.05 4.81 1.28
CA ARG A 97 -0.21 5.26 -0.10
C ARG A 97 -1.65 5.73 -0.32
N PRO A 98 -2.12 6.77 0.40
CA PRO A 98 -3.47 7.30 0.21
C PRO A 98 -3.71 7.83 -1.21
N ASP A 99 -2.65 8.10 -1.96
CA ASP A 99 -2.70 8.53 -3.36
C ASP A 99 -3.21 7.46 -4.34
N ILE A 100 -3.39 6.21 -3.91
CA ILE A 100 -4.02 5.14 -4.70
C ILE A 100 -5.38 4.67 -4.14
N SER A 101 -5.92 5.35 -3.13
CA SER A 101 -7.15 4.92 -2.44
C SER A 101 -8.37 4.91 -3.37
N PHE A 102 -8.45 5.87 -4.30
CA PHE A 102 -9.53 5.92 -5.28
C PHE A 102 -9.54 4.67 -6.16
N GLU A 103 -8.38 4.28 -6.69
CA GLU A 103 -8.23 3.10 -7.54
C GLU A 103 -8.60 1.84 -6.79
N MET A 104 -8.25 1.75 -5.51
CA MET A 104 -8.60 0.59 -4.69
C MET A 104 -10.09 0.51 -4.41
N SER A 105 -10.76 1.63 -4.11
CA SER A 105 -12.21 1.68 -3.98
C SER A 105 -12.91 1.31 -5.30
N TYR A 106 -12.37 1.76 -6.43
CA TYR A 106 -12.91 1.43 -7.75
C TYR A 106 -12.75 -0.07 -8.08
N LEU A 107 -11.53 -0.58 -8.03
CA LEU A 107 -11.22 -1.96 -8.43
C LEU A 107 -11.84 -3.01 -7.49
N SER A 108 -12.06 -2.67 -6.21
CA SER A 108 -12.71 -3.59 -5.26
C SER A 108 -14.16 -3.93 -5.63
N GLN A 109 -14.83 -3.11 -6.46
CA GLN A 109 -16.20 -3.37 -6.92
C GLN A 109 -16.29 -4.63 -7.78
N PHE A 110 -15.17 -5.08 -8.38
CA PHE A 110 -15.14 -6.22 -9.29
C PHE A 110 -14.65 -7.53 -8.63
N ASN A 111 -14.49 -7.55 -7.29
CA ASN A 111 -13.94 -8.70 -6.56
C ASN A 111 -14.70 -10.02 -6.74
N HIS A 112 -16.00 -9.97 -7.05
CA HIS A 112 -16.81 -11.18 -7.26
C HIS A 112 -16.73 -11.71 -8.70
N ASN A 113 -16.50 -10.85 -9.69
CA ASN A 113 -16.51 -11.24 -11.10
C ASN A 113 -15.51 -10.38 -11.91
N PRO A 114 -14.19 -10.58 -11.70
CA PRO A 114 -13.19 -9.76 -12.34
C PRO A 114 -12.92 -10.19 -13.77
N GLU A 115 -13.01 -9.23 -14.69
CA GLU A 115 -12.46 -9.35 -16.03
C GLU A 115 -10.95 -9.05 -16.06
N LYS A 116 -10.28 -9.55 -17.09
CA LYS A 116 -8.87 -9.28 -17.38
C LYS A 116 -8.54 -7.79 -17.48
N ARG A 117 -9.48 -6.95 -17.95
CA ARG A 117 -9.30 -5.48 -17.95
C ARG A 117 -9.14 -4.90 -16.54
N HIS A 118 -9.89 -5.39 -15.55
CA HIS A 118 -9.75 -4.94 -14.16
C HIS A 118 -8.40 -5.37 -13.59
N TYR A 119 -7.98 -6.60 -13.88
CA TYR A 119 -6.66 -7.08 -13.45
C TYR A 119 -5.51 -6.29 -14.08
N ASN A 120 -5.63 -5.92 -15.37
CA ASN A 120 -4.66 -5.06 -16.03
C ASN A 120 -4.59 -3.66 -15.42
N LEU A 121 -5.74 -3.09 -15.02
CA LEU A 121 -5.79 -1.83 -14.27
C LEU A 121 -5.12 -1.97 -12.90
N ALA A 122 -5.34 -3.06 -12.17
CA ALA A 122 -4.65 -3.33 -10.92
C ALA A 122 -3.12 -3.44 -11.11
N LYS A 123 -2.65 -4.13 -12.15
CA LYS A 123 -1.22 -4.16 -12.52
C LYS A 123 -0.68 -2.79 -12.92
N ARG A 124 -1.50 -1.95 -13.53
CA ARG A 124 -1.13 -0.56 -13.84
C ARG A 124 -0.86 0.24 -12.56
N VAL A 125 -1.62 0.01 -11.48
CA VAL A 125 -1.33 0.61 -10.17
C VAL A 125 0.05 0.16 -9.66
N LEU A 126 0.41 -1.12 -9.77
CA LEU A 126 1.77 -1.57 -9.43
C LEU A 126 2.85 -0.85 -10.26
N ARG A 127 2.63 -0.62 -11.56
CA ARG A 127 3.56 0.14 -12.40
C ARG A 127 3.68 1.60 -11.98
N TYR A 128 2.62 2.21 -11.46
CA TYR A 128 2.69 3.54 -10.86
C TYR A 128 3.50 3.52 -9.56
N LEU A 129 3.27 2.50 -8.71
CA LEU A 129 4.03 2.31 -7.48
C LEU A 129 5.53 2.11 -7.75
N MET A 130 5.92 1.41 -8.82
CA MET A 130 7.32 1.28 -9.24
C MET A 130 8.03 2.63 -9.39
N GLY A 131 7.37 3.61 -10.01
CA GLY A 131 7.93 4.96 -10.19
C GLY A 131 7.79 5.87 -8.99
N SER A 132 7.13 5.43 -7.92
CA SER A 132 6.77 6.25 -6.76
C SER A 132 7.03 5.54 -5.42
N LYS A 133 7.81 4.46 -5.41
CA LYS A 133 8.04 3.60 -4.25
C LYS A 133 8.76 4.30 -3.09
N ASP A 134 9.53 5.34 -3.41
CA ASP A 134 10.29 6.12 -2.44
C ASP A 134 9.46 7.25 -1.78
N LYS A 135 8.18 7.40 -2.16
CA LYS A 135 7.28 8.35 -1.49
C LYS A 135 7.01 7.91 -0.05
N LYS A 136 6.95 8.88 0.85
CA LYS A 136 6.68 8.68 2.28
C LYS A 136 5.58 9.62 2.76
N LEU A 137 4.79 9.19 3.73
CA LEU A 137 3.90 10.09 4.49
C LEU A 137 4.70 10.74 5.61
N PHE A 138 4.51 12.04 5.80
CA PHE A 138 5.09 12.78 6.92
C PHE A 138 3.99 13.14 7.91
N TYR A 139 4.21 12.82 9.18
CA TYR A 139 3.35 13.22 10.29
C TYR A 139 4.16 14.12 11.21
N GLU A 140 3.74 15.38 11.32
CA GLU A 140 4.35 16.37 12.21
C GLU A 140 4.08 16.02 13.68
N ASN A 141 4.98 16.44 14.57
CA ASN A 141 4.82 16.23 16.02
C ASN A 141 3.62 17.00 16.60
N GLU A 142 3.17 18.06 15.93
CA GLU A 142 2.03 18.86 16.36
C GLU A 142 0.73 18.30 15.76
N PHE A 143 -0.07 17.65 16.60
CA PHE A 143 -1.45 17.32 16.24
C PHE A 143 -2.27 18.61 16.27
N VAL A 144 -2.47 19.22 15.10
CA VAL A 144 -3.48 20.27 14.94
C VAL A 144 -4.85 19.59 15.05
N VAL A 145 -5.49 19.75 16.20
CA VAL A 145 -6.89 19.35 16.40
C VAL A 145 -7.75 20.32 15.62
N PHE A 146 -8.47 19.82 14.60
CA PHE A 146 -9.49 20.55 13.85
C PHE A 146 -10.82 20.58 14.62
#